data_AF-A0AA36MFK9-F1
#
_entry.id   AF-A0AA36MFK9-F1
#
_cell.length_a   1.000
_cell.length_b   1.000
_cell.length_c   1.000
_cell.angle_alpha   90.00
_cell.angle_beta   90.00
_cell.angle_gamma   90.00
#
_symmetry.space_group_name_H-M   'P 1'
#
loop_
_entity.id
_entity.type
_entity.pdbx_description
1 polymer ?
#
loop_
_entity_poly.entity_id
_entity_poly.type
_entity_poly.pdbx_seq_one_letter_code
_entity_poly.pdbx_strand_id
1 'polypeptide(L)'
;MHVPFLDNPKLLCKVVPLSILVILFTALVVYVSWGLHIFNPTPLIIHMDCSIYEGARGKDNLEAYKQNRSVIRHQIDLNETKCSLIRKRRYLPVEIPDRMEVHHHMYFLRIVSKDYDFLEEVMTMMYSPLHFYCFVIDSNASPKFEQLVRILGQCILNIIVPPGKFNTTTANGTFAAYNACFNDMEGFPWKHTIITEENEMPIHSIHYIADNARRIQNAARIGRVTLSEEHIRILGDDLSKASEKDQDFIRRSLCTWFTTRRFPITLPRSFQPVLFKYMENQTLENCEPLSSAFDKEIALEACHTKRYDNRGNCIVGMEDYEDSIKSKYLFVRADPYFDDGIIQCVNAFVYRRTYKNGYGDIHYN
;
A
#
# COMPACT_ATOMS: atom_id res chain seq x y z
N MET A 1 87.78 -29.20 8.65
CA MET A 1 87.50 -29.30 10.09
C MET A 1 86.01 -29.13 10.32
N HIS A 2 85.31 -30.25 10.58
CA HIS A 2 84.34 -30.49 11.67
C HIS A 2 84.00 -29.30 12.62
N VAL A 3 82.79 -29.05 13.12
CA VAL A 3 81.43 -29.66 13.05
C VAL A 3 80.36 -28.56 13.46
N PRO A 4 79.06 -28.81 13.76
CA PRO A 4 77.90 -28.13 13.17
C PRO A 4 77.04 -27.39 14.23
N PHE A 5 75.78 -27.02 13.94
CA PHE A 5 74.61 -27.46 14.73
C PHE A 5 73.27 -26.83 14.29
N LEU A 6 72.26 -27.71 14.19
CA LEU A 6 70.82 -27.54 14.45
C LEU A 6 69.93 -26.76 13.47
N ASP A 7 69.27 -27.56 12.63
CA ASP A 7 67.82 -27.67 12.48
C ASP A 7 66.96 -26.79 13.39
N ASN A 8 66.04 -26.04 12.78
CA ASN A 8 64.75 -25.76 13.42
C ASN A 8 63.61 -25.67 12.37
N PRO A 9 62.87 -26.77 12.12
CA PRO A 9 61.70 -26.77 11.24
C PRO A 9 60.45 -26.32 12.01
N LYS A 10 60.53 -25.14 12.65
CA LYS A 10 59.42 -24.53 13.37
C LYS A 10 59.31 -23.04 13.05
N LEU A 11 59.10 -22.73 11.77
CA LEU A 11 58.45 -21.48 11.40
C LEU A 11 57.60 -21.63 10.13
N LEU A 12 57.09 -22.83 9.90
CA LEU A 12 56.11 -23.08 8.85
C LEU A 12 54.70 -22.94 9.42
N CYS A 13 54.34 -21.76 9.93
CA CYS A 13 52.94 -21.45 10.19
C CYS A 13 52.66 -19.94 10.32
N LYS A 14 51.75 -19.49 9.46
CA LYS A 14 50.88 -18.31 9.57
C LYS A 14 51.54 -16.93 9.40
N VAL A 15 52.04 -16.67 8.20
CA VAL A 15 51.98 -15.31 7.65
C VAL A 15 51.15 -15.39 6.38
N VAL A 16 49.83 -15.26 6.52
CA VAL A 16 49.05 -14.76 5.37
C VAL A 16 49.67 -13.39 5.09
N PRO A 17 50.21 -13.14 3.88
CA PRO A 17 50.80 -11.85 3.56
C PRO A 17 49.78 -10.78 3.91
N LEU A 18 50.17 -9.78 4.70
CA LEU A 18 49.30 -8.68 5.12
C LEU A 18 48.54 -8.08 3.91
N SER A 19 49.17 -8.08 2.74
CA SER A 19 48.57 -7.73 1.45
C SER A 19 47.34 -8.56 1.06
N ILE A 20 47.34 -9.88 1.25
CA ILE A 20 46.15 -10.73 0.96
C ILE A 20 45.01 -10.40 1.92
N LEU A 21 45.30 -10.19 3.21
CA LEU A 21 44.30 -9.79 4.21
C LEU A 21 43.70 -8.42 3.89
N VAL A 22 44.52 -7.45 3.48
CA VAL A 22 44.06 -6.11 3.06
C VAL A 22 43.23 -6.19 1.78
N ILE A 23 43.62 -7.00 0.79
CA ILE A 23 42.83 -7.19 -0.44
C ILE A 23 41.47 -7.83 -0.11
N LEU A 24 41.43 -8.87 0.72
CA LEU A 24 40.17 -9.50 1.12
C LEU A 24 39.29 -8.55 1.94
N PHE A 25 39.88 -7.76 2.85
CA PHE A 25 39.15 -6.76 3.62
C PHE A 25 38.60 -5.64 2.74
N THR A 26 39.40 -5.08 1.82
CA THR A 26 38.93 -4.06 0.87
C THR A 26 37.88 -4.60 -0.08
N ALA A 27 38.04 -5.83 -0.59
CA ALA A 27 37.02 -6.49 -1.40
C ALA A 27 35.72 -6.73 -0.60
N LEU A 28 35.82 -7.14 0.67
CA LEU A 28 34.68 -7.28 1.56
C LEU A 28 34.03 -5.94 1.85
N VAL A 29 34.79 -4.88 2.13
CA VAL A 29 34.26 -3.53 2.36
C VAL A 29 33.59 -3.01 1.09
N VAL A 30 34.20 -3.15 -0.09
CA VAL A 30 33.57 -2.76 -1.36
C VAL A 30 32.31 -3.58 -1.62
N TYR A 31 32.33 -4.88 -1.36
CA TYR A 31 31.17 -5.76 -1.50
C TYR A 31 30.04 -5.37 -0.53
N VAL A 32 30.38 -5.10 0.73
CA VAL A 32 29.44 -4.66 1.76
C VAL A 32 28.93 -3.26 1.45
N SER A 33 29.77 -2.30 1.09
CA SER A 33 29.38 -0.94 0.68
C SER A 33 28.51 -0.95 -0.58
N TRP A 34 28.83 -1.79 -1.56
CA TRP A 34 27.99 -1.98 -2.75
C TRP A 34 26.65 -2.64 -2.40
N GLY A 35 26.65 -3.61 -1.48
CA GLY A 35 25.46 -4.16 -0.87
C GLY A 35 24.61 -3.10 -0.17
N LEU A 36 25.23 -2.25 0.67
CA LEU A 36 24.57 -1.17 1.41
C LEU A 36 23.95 -0.12 0.47
N HIS A 37 24.58 0.21 -0.66
CA HIS A 37 23.99 1.07 -1.70
C HIS A 37 22.81 0.42 -2.46
N ILE A 38 22.64 -0.90 -2.39
CA ILE A 38 21.44 -1.59 -2.89
C ILE A 38 20.29 -1.49 -1.88
N PHE A 39 20.60 -1.34 -0.59
CA PHE A 39 19.61 -1.26 0.49
C PHE A 39 19.18 0.16 0.83
N ASN A 40 19.91 1.19 0.41
CA ASN A 40 19.48 2.57 0.63
C ASN A 40 18.38 2.94 -0.38
N PRO A 41 17.15 3.30 0.06
CA PRO A 41 16.08 3.64 -0.86
C PRO A 41 16.46 4.89 -1.66
N THR A 42 16.02 4.94 -2.92
CA THR A 42 16.17 6.15 -3.71
C THR A 42 15.31 7.27 -3.15
N PRO A 43 15.83 8.51 -3.07
CA PRO A 43 15.05 9.65 -2.60
C PRO A 43 13.72 9.76 -3.34
N LEU A 44 12.71 10.28 -2.65
CA LEU A 44 11.43 10.56 -3.29
C LEU A 44 11.64 11.60 -4.40
N ILE A 45 11.18 11.28 -5.61
CA ILE A 45 11.21 12.17 -6.76
C ILE A 45 9.81 12.74 -6.94
N ILE A 46 9.68 14.07 -6.84
CA ILE A 46 8.46 14.82 -7.10
C ILE A 46 8.74 15.80 -8.23
N HIS A 47 7.94 15.73 -9.30
CA HIS A 47 8.08 16.55 -10.51
C HIS A 47 7.24 17.83 -10.46
N MET A 48 6.48 18.05 -9.39
CA MET A 48 5.71 19.27 -9.18
C MET A 48 6.14 20.04 -7.94
N ASP A 49 6.21 21.36 -8.06
CA ASP A 49 6.29 22.24 -6.90
C ASP A 49 4.87 22.53 -6.37
N CYS A 50 4.45 21.76 -5.38
CA CYS A 50 3.12 21.90 -4.78
C CYS A 50 2.92 23.20 -4.00
N SER A 51 4.01 23.86 -3.57
CA SER A 51 3.93 25.05 -2.74
C SER A 51 3.39 26.28 -3.50
N ILE A 52 3.49 26.27 -4.83
CA ILE A 52 3.01 27.38 -5.67
C ILE A 52 1.48 27.52 -5.68
N TYR A 53 0.76 26.48 -5.25
CA TYR A 53 -0.70 26.47 -5.18
C TYR A 53 -1.23 26.92 -3.81
N GLU A 54 -0.35 27.21 -2.85
CA GLU A 54 -0.70 27.68 -1.53
C GLU A 54 -0.86 29.21 -1.49
N GLY A 55 -1.73 29.71 -0.60
CA GLY A 55 -1.92 31.15 -0.36
C GLY A 55 -2.70 31.91 -1.46
N ALA A 56 -2.68 33.25 -1.40
CA ALA A 56 -3.52 34.10 -2.25
C ALA A 56 -3.20 33.99 -3.75
N ARG A 57 -1.91 33.94 -4.10
CA ARG A 57 -1.43 33.75 -5.49
C ARG A 57 -1.62 32.30 -5.98
N GLY A 58 -1.73 31.34 -5.06
CA GLY A 58 -1.94 29.94 -5.39
C GLY A 58 -3.25 29.64 -6.09
N LYS A 59 -4.30 30.44 -5.83
CA LYS A 59 -5.61 30.29 -6.49
C LYS A 59 -5.53 30.52 -8.00
N ASP A 60 -4.82 31.57 -8.44
CA ASP A 60 -4.66 31.86 -9.86
C ASP A 60 -3.82 30.79 -10.57
N ASN A 61 -2.76 30.32 -9.90
CA ASN A 61 -1.93 29.20 -10.38
C ASN A 61 -2.74 27.92 -10.53
N LEU A 62 -3.63 27.63 -9.57
CA LEU A 62 -4.50 26.47 -9.61
C LEU A 62 -5.51 26.55 -10.76
N GLU A 63 -6.13 27.72 -10.99
CA GLU A 63 -7.05 27.90 -12.11
C GLU A 63 -6.35 27.74 -13.46
N ALA A 64 -5.11 28.24 -13.59
CA ALA A 64 -4.29 27.98 -14.77
C ALA A 64 -3.94 26.49 -14.93
N TYR A 65 -3.55 25.82 -13.84
CA TYR A 65 -3.23 24.39 -13.84
C TYR A 65 -4.42 23.52 -14.28
N LYS A 66 -5.64 23.84 -13.83
CA LYS A 66 -6.86 23.09 -14.18
C LYS A 66 -7.13 23.06 -15.70
N GLN A 67 -6.62 24.02 -16.47
CA GLN A 67 -6.73 24.05 -17.93
C GLN A 67 -5.73 23.11 -18.62
N ASN A 68 -4.60 22.82 -17.99
CA ASN A 68 -3.53 21.98 -18.53
C ASN A 68 -2.91 21.13 -17.42
N ARG A 69 -3.69 20.16 -16.95
CA ARG A 69 -3.30 19.27 -15.85
C ARG A 69 -2.10 18.41 -16.25
N SER A 70 -1.24 18.11 -15.28
CA SER A 70 -0.24 17.08 -15.44
C SER A 70 -0.91 15.70 -15.47
N VAL A 71 -0.42 14.81 -16.33
CA VAL A 71 -0.94 13.45 -16.50
C VAL A 71 0.21 12.49 -16.77
N ILE A 72 0.08 11.24 -16.33
CA ILE A 72 1.03 10.19 -16.68
C ILE A 72 0.90 9.88 -18.19
N ARG A 73 2.03 9.92 -18.90
CA ARG A 73 2.13 9.58 -20.33
C ARG A 73 2.98 8.36 -20.61
N HIS A 74 3.88 8.01 -19.69
CA HIS A 74 4.77 6.87 -19.82
C HIS A 74 4.24 5.69 -19.02
N GLN A 75 4.37 4.48 -19.57
CA GLN A 75 4.05 3.24 -18.88
C GLN A 75 5.30 2.40 -18.79
N ILE A 76 5.60 1.94 -17.57
CA ILE A 76 6.72 1.04 -17.29
C ILE A 76 6.66 -0.19 -18.20
N ASP A 77 7.80 -0.57 -18.75
CA ASP A 77 7.92 -1.74 -19.61
C ASP A 77 8.64 -2.94 -18.96
N LEU A 78 8.50 -4.11 -19.56
CA LEU A 78 9.02 -5.37 -19.01
C LEU A 78 10.55 -5.39 -18.94
N ASN A 79 11.24 -4.56 -19.72
CA ASN A 79 12.70 -4.40 -19.66
C ASN A 79 13.17 -3.67 -18.39
N GLU A 80 12.28 -2.99 -17.67
CA GLU A 80 12.55 -2.25 -16.43
C GLU A 80 12.26 -3.07 -15.16
N THR A 81 12.16 -4.40 -15.28
CA THR A 81 11.68 -5.29 -14.21
C THR A 81 12.76 -5.98 -13.38
N LYS A 82 14.04 -5.63 -13.59
CA LYS A 82 15.11 -6.15 -12.72
C LYS A 82 14.84 -5.72 -11.28
N CYS A 83 14.89 -6.63 -10.30
CA CYS A 83 14.62 -6.29 -8.89
C CYS A 83 15.49 -5.13 -8.36
N SER A 84 16.71 -4.99 -8.87
CA SER A 84 17.58 -3.86 -8.54
C SER A 84 17.04 -2.51 -9.02
N LEU A 85 16.30 -2.48 -10.13
CA LEU A 85 15.64 -1.28 -10.65
C LEU A 85 14.34 -1.02 -9.89
N ILE A 86 13.52 -2.04 -9.65
CA ILE A 86 12.27 -1.93 -8.89
C ILE A 86 12.53 -1.33 -7.50
N ARG A 87 13.54 -1.83 -6.78
CA ARG A 87 13.92 -1.32 -5.45
C ARG A 87 14.51 0.10 -5.46
N LYS A 88 14.92 0.60 -6.64
CA LYS A 88 15.62 1.89 -6.81
C LYS A 88 14.82 2.93 -7.61
N ARG A 89 13.61 2.63 -8.06
CA ARG A 89 12.82 3.63 -8.80
C ARG A 89 11.79 4.35 -7.95
N ARG A 90 11.49 3.80 -6.77
CA ARG A 90 10.57 4.36 -5.78
C ARG A 90 11.20 4.30 -4.39
N TYR A 91 10.74 5.17 -3.49
CA TYR A 91 11.23 5.20 -2.11
C TYR A 91 10.58 4.08 -1.30
N LEU A 92 11.28 2.96 -1.11
CA LEU A 92 10.82 1.80 -0.33
C LEU A 92 11.83 1.54 0.81
N PRO A 93 11.65 2.12 2.01
CA PRO A 93 12.64 2.02 3.08
C PRO A 93 12.73 0.59 3.62
N VAL A 94 13.95 0.10 3.81
CA VAL A 94 14.20 -1.24 4.38
C VAL A 94 14.08 -1.28 5.90
N GLU A 95 14.20 -0.12 6.56
CA GLU A 95 14.13 0.04 8.01
C GLU A 95 13.34 1.32 8.33
N ILE A 96 12.64 1.31 9.47
CA ILE A 96 11.97 2.48 10.03
C ILE A 96 12.66 2.82 11.36
N PRO A 97 13.05 4.09 11.59
CA PRO A 97 13.56 4.52 12.89
C PRO A 97 12.58 4.19 14.04
N ASP A 98 13.07 3.65 15.15
CA ASP A 98 12.27 3.24 16.32
C ASP A 98 11.27 4.31 16.79
N ARG A 99 11.66 5.59 16.75
CA ARG A 99 10.79 6.73 17.11
C ARG A 99 9.53 6.88 16.24
N MET A 100 9.56 6.31 15.04
CA MET A 100 8.44 6.30 14.09
C MET A 100 7.76 4.92 14.06
N GLU A 101 8.28 3.93 14.77
CA GLU A 101 7.70 2.61 14.79
C GLU A 101 6.36 2.61 15.54
N VAL A 102 5.30 2.29 14.80
CA VAL A 102 4.02 1.90 15.37
C VAL A 102 3.97 0.38 15.29
N HIS A 103 4.18 -0.31 16.41
CA HIS A 103 4.14 -1.79 16.50
C HIS A 103 2.72 -2.34 16.32
N HIS A 104 2.07 -1.98 15.22
CA HIS A 104 0.73 -2.38 14.83
C HIS A 104 0.78 -2.78 13.36
N HIS A 105 1.14 -4.04 13.13
CA HIS A 105 1.35 -4.55 11.77
C HIS A 105 0.04 -4.60 10.99
N MET A 106 0.00 -3.85 9.90
CA MET A 106 -1.15 -3.76 9.01
C MET A 106 -1.02 -4.78 7.88
N TYR A 107 -2.15 -5.27 7.38
CA TYR A 107 -2.22 -6.08 6.17
C TYR A 107 -3.08 -5.38 5.12
N PHE A 108 -2.45 -4.86 4.07
CA PHE A 108 -3.14 -4.15 2.99
C PHE A 108 -3.54 -5.11 1.87
N LEU A 109 -4.79 -5.08 1.44
CA LEU A 109 -5.31 -5.90 0.35
C LEU A 109 -5.80 -5.00 -0.76
N ARG A 110 -5.37 -5.25 -2.01
CA ARG A 110 -5.81 -4.51 -3.20
C ARG A 110 -6.09 -5.42 -4.37
N ILE A 111 -7.19 -5.15 -5.05
CA ILE A 111 -7.46 -5.66 -6.41
C ILE A 111 -6.81 -4.71 -7.41
N VAL A 112 -6.08 -5.26 -8.37
CA VAL A 112 -5.28 -4.49 -9.35
C VAL A 112 -5.45 -5.04 -10.77
N SER A 113 -5.39 -4.19 -11.80
CA SER A 113 -5.61 -4.64 -13.19
C SER A 113 -4.95 -3.86 -14.34
N LYS A 114 -4.64 -2.57 -14.20
CA LYS A 114 -4.23 -1.73 -15.35
C LYS A 114 -3.09 -0.76 -15.08
N ASP A 115 -3.06 -0.09 -13.92
CA ASP A 115 -2.23 1.09 -13.73
C ASP A 115 -1.01 0.80 -12.87
N TYR A 116 -0.02 0.12 -13.46
CA TYR A 116 1.12 -0.42 -12.73
C TYR A 116 2.02 0.68 -12.13
N ASP A 117 2.25 1.77 -12.86
CA ASP A 117 3.07 2.87 -12.35
C ASP A 117 2.39 3.58 -11.16
N PHE A 118 1.07 3.78 -11.27
CA PHE A 118 0.27 4.32 -10.17
C PHE A 118 0.22 3.37 -8.97
N LEU A 119 0.15 2.05 -9.19
CA LEU A 119 0.24 1.06 -8.12
C LEU A 119 1.55 1.21 -7.33
N GLU A 120 2.69 1.38 -8.01
CA GLU A 120 3.97 1.59 -7.32
C GLU A 120 4.08 2.96 -6.65
N GLU A 121 3.53 4.01 -7.27
CA GLU A 121 3.49 5.35 -6.69
C GLU A 121 2.67 5.37 -5.39
N VAL A 122 1.46 4.79 -5.42
CA VAL A 122 0.65 4.65 -4.21
C VAL A 122 1.33 3.75 -3.19
N MET A 123 1.98 2.66 -3.63
CA MET A 123 2.75 1.81 -2.75
C MET A 123 3.82 2.59 -2.00
N THR A 124 4.52 3.52 -2.66
CA THR A 124 5.52 4.41 -2.05
C THR A 124 4.95 5.21 -0.88
N MET A 125 3.70 5.67 -0.99
CA MET A 125 3.03 6.46 0.05
C MET A 125 2.66 5.64 1.29
N MET A 126 2.46 4.32 1.12
CA MET A 126 1.99 3.42 2.17
C MET A 126 3.03 2.37 2.58
N TYR A 127 4.21 2.33 1.97
CA TYR A 127 5.21 1.29 2.21
C TYR A 127 5.81 1.40 3.60
N SER A 128 5.88 0.26 4.27
CA SER A 128 6.58 0.03 5.52
C SER A 128 7.07 -1.41 5.52
N PRO A 129 8.33 -1.69 5.90
CA PRO A 129 8.84 -3.05 6.07
C PRO A 129 8.12 -3.83 7.19
N LEU A 130 7.37 -3.14 8.07
CA LEU A 130 6.60 -3.73 9.18
C LEU A 130 5.19 -4.17 8.79
N HIS A 131 4.76 -3.89 7.56
CA HIS A 131 3.43 -4.20 7.07
C HIS A 131 3.47 -5.23 5.96
N PHE A 132 2.32 -5.84 5.70
CA PHE A 132 2.13 -6.81 4.63
C PHE A 132 1.20 -6.22 3.58
N TYR A 133 1.39 -6.63 2.33
CA TYR A 133 0.64 -6.12 1.19
C TYR A 133 0.28 -7.28 0.29
N CYS A 134 -0.98 -7.38 -0.10
CA CYS A 134 -1.44 -8.38 -1.04
C CYS A 134 -2.07 -7.72 -2.25
N PHE A 135 -1.57 -8.08 -3.43
CA PHE A 135 -2.10 -7.64 -4.71
C PHE A 135 -2.73 -8.83 -5.43
N VAL A 136 -4.06 -8.81 -5.54
CA VAL A 136 -4.81 -9.81 -6.30
C VAL A 136 -5.10 -9.26 -7.69
N ILE A 137 -4.78 -10.06 -8.70
CA ILE A 137 -4.84 -9.63 -10.10
C ILE A 137 -6.22 -9.95 -10.65
N ASP A 138 -6.93 -8.95 -11.16
CA ASP A 138 -8.21 -9.18 -11.82
C ASP A 138 -8.02 -9.95 -13.14
N SER A 139 -8.98 -10.80 -13.47
CA SER A 139 -9.09 -11.52 -14.74
C SER A 139 -8.95 -10.64 -15.98
N ASN A 140 -9.41 -9.38 -15.92
CA ASN A 140 -9.36 -8.41 -17.00
C ASN A 140 -7.97 -7.77 -17.20
N ALA A 141 -7.02 -8.05 -16.30
CA ALA A 141 -5.66 -7.53 -16.41
C ALA A 141 -4.96 -8.05 -17.66
N SER A 142 -4.19 -7.16 -18.31
CA SER A 142 -3.38 -7.54 -19.46
C SER A 142 -2.23 -8.48 -19.07
N PRO A 143 -1.73 -9.33 -19.97
CA PRO A 143 -0.58 -10.20 -19.69
C PRO A 143 0.67 -9.42 -19.23
N LYS A 144 0.91 -8.24 -19.83
CA LYS A 144 2.01 -7.35 -19.43
C LYS A 144 1.85 -6.89 -17.98
N PHE A 145 0.66 -6.41 -17.62
CA PHE A 145 0.36 -5.96 -16.26
C PHE A 145 0.52 -7.10 -15.24
N GLU A 146 -0.03 -8.27 -15.53
CA GLU A 146 0.10 -9.46 -14.68
C GLU A 146 1.58 -9.77 -14.41
N GLN A 147 2.40 -9.78 -15.46
CA GLN A 147 3.82 -10.06 -15.33
C GLN A 147 4.54 -9.00 -14.48
N LEU A 148 4.23 -7.72 -14.68
CA LEU A 148 4.80 -6.63 -13.88
C LEU A 148 4.49 -6.79 -12.38
N VAL A 149 3.22 -7.03 -12.02
CA VAL A 149 2.80 -7.21 -10.61
C VAL A 149 3.41 -8.47 -10.00
N ARG A 150 3.48 -9.58 -10.74
CA ARG A 150 4.12 -10.81 -10.23
C ARG A 150 5.61 -10.61 -9.97
N ILE A 151 6.32 -9.89 -10.84
CA ILE A 151 7.74 -9.58 -10.62
C ILE A 151 7.91 -8.65 -9.41
N LEU A 152 7.02 -7.67 -9.23
CA LEU A 152 7.02 -6.81 -8.03
C LEU A 152 6.96 -7.64 -6.73
N GLY A 153 6.03 -8.59 -6.64
CA GLY A 153 5.90 -9.49 -5.49
C GLY A 153 7.11 -10.41 -5.28
N GLN A 154 7.80 -10.81 -6.35
CA GLN A 154 9.06 -11.58 -6.23
C GLN A 154 10.23 -10.70 -5.73
N CYS A 155 10.21 -9.41 -6.05
CA CYS A 155 11.30 -8.49 -5.73
C CYS A 155 11.16 -7.85 -4.34
N ILE A 156 9.97 -7.79 -3.75
CA ILE A 156 9.74 -7.12 -2.47
C ILE A 156 9.12 -8.09 -1.48
N LEU A 157 9.86 -8.43 -0.41
CA LEU A 157 9.58 -9.59 0.46
C LEU A 157 8.21 -9.57 1.15
N ASN A 158 7.70 -8.39 1.48
CA ASN A 158 6.42 -8.20 2.18
C ASN A 158 5.25 -7.91 1.23
N ILE A 159 5.44 -8.10 -0.08
CA ILE A 159 4.40 -8.03 -1.10
C ILE A 159 4.04 -9.45 -1.55
N ILE A 160 2.77 -9.80 -1.39
CA ILE A 160 2.18 -11.10 -1.70
C ILE A 160 1.34 -10.93 -2.96
N VAL A 161 1.54 -11.83 -3.93
CA VAL A 161 0.73 -11.88 -5.15
C VAL A 161 0.23 -13.31 -5.30
N PRO A 162 -1.02 -13.59 -4.90
CA PRO A 162 -1.57 -14.94 -5.00
C PRO A 162 -1.51 -15.49 -6.44
N PRO A 163 -1.41 -16.81 -6.61
CA PRO A 163 -1.44 -17.43 -7.92
C PRO A 163 -2.81 -17.25 -8.59
N GLY A 164 -2.80 -17.17 -9.93
CA GLY A 164 -4.02 -17.04 -10.73
C GLY A 164 -4.52 -15.59 -10.87
N LYS A 165 -5.69 -15.46 -11.51
CA LYS A 165 -6.44 -14.21 -11.68
C LYS A 165 -7.89 -14.44 -11.26
N PHE A 166 -8.56 -13.38 -10.82
CA PHE A 166 -9.90 -13.47 -10.23
C PHE A 166 -10.89 -12.60 -11.00
N ASN A 167 -12.08 -13.12 -11.31
CA ASN A 167 -13.13 -12.31 -11.91
C ASN A 167 -13.81 -11.44 -10.84
N THR A 168 -13.32 -10.21 -10.62
CA THR A 168 -13.87 -9.35 -9.56
C THR A 168 -15.08 -8.53 -10.01
N THR A 169 -15.66 -8.82 -11.18
CA THR A 169 -16.93 -8.22 -11.59
C THR A 169 -18.10 -8.74 -10.74
N THR A 170 -17.98 -9.94 -10.17
CA THR A 170 -18.98 -10.53 -9.27
C THR A 170 -18.55 -10.38 -7.81
N ALA A 171 -19.52 -10.37 -6.90
CA ALA A 171 -19.26 -10.34 -5.47
C ALA A 171 -18.51 -11.61 -5.00
N ASN A 172 -18.91 -12.78 -5.51
CA ASN A 172 -18.24 -14.06 -5.24
C ASN A 172 -16.78 -14.07 -5.70
N GLY A 173 -16.50 -13.58 -6.92
CA GLY A 173 -15.13 -13.52 -7.41
C GLY A 173 -14.29 -12.46 -6.71
N THR A 174 -14.89 -11.35 -6.27
CA THR A 174 -14.23 -10.35 -5.40
C THR A 174 -13.88 -10.95 -4.04
N PHE A 175 -14.80 -11.70 -3.42
CA PHE A 175 -14.55 -12.40 -2.16
C PHE A 175 -13.45 -13.46 -2.32
N ALA A 176 -13.51 -14.29 -3.37
CA ALA A 176 -12.49 -15.28 -3.66
C ALA A 176 -11.09 -14.66 -3.85
N ALA A 177 -11.02 -13.49 -4.51
CA ALA A 177 -9.77 -12.75 -4.67
C ALA A 177 -9.19 -12.36 -3.31
N TYR A 178 -9.96 -11.72 -2.44
CA TYR A 178 -9.48 -11.34 -1.12
C TYR A 178 -9.17 -12.55 -0.22
N ASN A 179 -9.95 -13.63 -0.30
CA ASN A 179 -9.69 -14.83 0.47
C ASN A 179 -8.33 -15.45 0.12
N ALA A 180 -7.93 -15.40 -1.15
CA ALA A 180 -6.63 -15.90 -1.61
C ALA A 180 -5.42 -15.19 -0.97
N CYS A 181 -5.60 -13.97 -0.44
CA CYS A 181 -4.56 -13.26 0.32
C CYS A 181 -4.33 -13.84 1.71
N PHE A 182 -5.26 -14.59 2.29
CA PHE A 182 -5.15 -15.06 3.67
C PHE A 182 -4.48 -16.43 3.81
N ASN A 183 -4.24 -17.12 2.70
CA ASN A 183 -3.47 -18.36 2.68
C ASN A 183 -2.09 -18.13 3.31
N ASP A 184 -1.73 -18.98 4.27
CA ASP A 184 -0.46 -18.95 5.01
C ASP A 184 -0.17 -17.66 5.82
N MET A 185 -1.17 -16.78 5.97
CA MET A 185 -1.02 -15.54 6.75
C MET A 185 -1.23 -15.72 8.25
N GLU A 186 -1.60 -16.92 8.70
CA GLU A 186 -1.79 -17.23 10.13
C GLU A 186 -0.50 -17.07 10.95
N GLY A 187 0.65 -17.44 10.37
CA GLY A 187 1.95 -17.36 11.03
C GLY A 187 2.51 -15.94 11.21
N PHE A 188 1.94 -14.94 10.52
CA PHE A 188 2.45 -13.58 10.52
C PHE A 188 1.74 -12.70 11.55
N PRO A 189 2.41 -11.76 12.24
CA PRO A 189 1.87 -11.01 13.37
C PRO A 189 1.01 -9.77 12.99
N TRP A 190 0.25 -9.81 11.90
CA TRP A 190 -0.65 -8.72 11.52
C TRP A 190 -1.84 -8.57 12.48
N LYS A 191 -2.39 -7.35 12.57
CA LYS A 191 -3.43 -6.95 13.54
C LYS A 191 -4.74 -6.50 12.89
N HIS A 192 -4.64 -5.73 11.82
CA HIS A 192 -5.79 -5.27 11.04
C HIS A 192 -5.53 -5.42 9.56
N THR A 193 -6.58 -5.79 8.84
CA THR A 193 -6.62 -5.72 7.38
C THR A 193 -7.18 -4.36 6.97
N ILE A 194 -6.55 -3.72 5.98
CA ILE A 194 -7.13 -2.59 5.24
C ILE A 194 -7.32 -3.03 3.79
N ILE A 195 -8.57 -3.00 3.33
CA ILE A 195 -8.92 -3.33 1.96
C ILE A 195 -9.16 -2.03 1.20
N THR A 196 -8.43 -1.81 0.12
CA THR A 196 -8.51 -0.61 -0.73
C THR A 196 -8.57 -1.00 -2.21
N GLU A 197 -9.03 -0.11 -3.08
CA GLU A 197 -9.05 -0.33 -4.53
C GLU A 197 -7.79 0.18 -5.24
N GLU A 198 -7.60 -0.24 -6.50
CA GLU A 198 -6.46 0.15 -7.34
C GLU A 198 -6.28 1.67 -7.43
N ASN A 199 -7.38 2.41 -7.60
CA ASN A 199 -7.37 3.87 -7.78
C ASN A 199 -7.43 4.66 -6.46
N GLU A 200 -7.36 3.99 -5.30
CA GLU A 200 -7.33 4.66 -4.00
C GLU A 200 -5.89 4.96 -3.57
N MET A 201 -5.61 6.21 -3.24
CA MET A 201 -4.35 6.65 -2.64
C MET A 201 -4.56 7.13 -1.20
N PRO A 202 -3.60 6.87 -0.28
CA PRO A 202 -3.68 7.38 1.07
C PRO A 202 -3.48 8.91 1.08
N ILE A 203 -4.20 9.60 1.95
CA ILE A 203 -4.06 11.05 2.19
C ILE A 203 -3.46 11.37 3.58
N HIS A 204 -3.06 10.32 4.30
CA HIS A 204 -2.37 10.40 5.59
C HIS A 204 -1.14 9.51 5.61
N SER A 205 -0.21 9.80 6.53
CA SER A 205 0.97 8.95 6.73
C SER A 205 0.59 7.53 7.12
N ILE A 206 1.46 6.58 6.77
CA ILE A 206 1.27 5.17 7.13
C ILE A 206 1.15 4.99 8.66
N HIS A 207 1.88 5.79 9.45
CA HIS A 207 1.77 5.82 10.91
C HIS A 207 0.39 6.25 11.38
N TYR A 208 -0.21 7.27 10.75
CA TYR A 208 -1.55 7.72 11.08
C TYR A 208 -2.60 6.65 10.76
N ILE A 209 -2.46 5.98 9.60
CA ILE A 209 -3.34 4.89 9.19
C ILE A 209 -3.25 3.72 10.19
N ALA A 210 -2.04 3.30 10.55
CA ALA A 210 -1.81 2.24 11.53
C ALA A 210 -2.35 2.62 12.91
N ASP A 211 -2.15 3.86 13.36
CA ASP A 211 -2.69 4.35 14.62
C ASP A 211 -4.22 4.45 14.62
N ASN A 212 -4.84 4.82 13.50
CA ASN A 212 -6.30 4.80 13.36
C ASN A 212 -6.86 3.38 13.52
N ALA A 213 -6.24 2.40 12.87
CA ALA A 213 -6.59 0.98 13.01
C ALA A 213 -6.38 0.46 14.44
N ARG A 214 -5.29 0.87 15.10
CA ARG A 214 -5.02 0.54 16.50
C ARG A 214 -6.08 1.10 17.44
N ARG A 215 -6.52 2.35 17.23
CA ARG A 215 -7.53 3.04 18.07
C ARG A 215 -8.92 2.43 17.99
N ILE A 216 -9.30 1.84 16.85
CA ILE A 216 -10.59 1.15 16.73
C ILE A 216 -10.59 -0.24 17.40
N GLN A 217 -9.46 -0.70 17.93
CA GLN A 217 -9.34 -1.95 18.69
C GLN A 217 -9.92 -3.14 17.89
N ASN A 218 -10.84 -3.90 18.48
CA ASN A 218 -11.51 -5.01 17.81
C ASN A 218 -12.79 -4.60 17.06
N ALA A 219 -13.02 -3.30 16.80
CA ALA A 219 -14.11 -2.85 15.96
C ALA A 219 -13.77 -3.04 14.47
N ALA A 220 -14.78 -3.36 13.67
CA ALA A 220 -14.67 -3.42 12.21
C ALA A 220 -15.32 -2.17 11.59
N ARG A 221 -14.70 -1.62 10.55
CA ARG A 221 -15.25 -0.49 9.79
C ARG A 221 -15.43 -0.87 8.34
N ILE A 222 -16.68 -0.90 7.89
CA ILE A 222 -17.09 -1.14 6.51
C ILE A 222 -17.72 0.17 6.01
N GLY A 223 -16.87 1.07 5.49
CA GLY A 223 -17.28 2.42 5.14
C GLY A 223 -17.70 3.26 6.33
N ARG A 224 -18.93 3.80 6.27
CA ARG A 224 -19.53 4.55 7.39
C ARG A 224 -20.03 3.64 8.51
N VAL A 225 -20.20 2.34 8.24
CA VAL A 225 -20.65 1.39 9.25
C VAL A 225 -19.46 1.02 10.13
N THR A 226 -19.62 1.23 11.44
CA THR A 226 -18.67 0.72 12.44
C THR A 226 -19.38 -0.33 13.29
N LEU A 227 -18.92 -1.56 13.20
CA LEU A 227 -19.32 -2.64 14.11
C LEU A 227 -18.41 -2.54 15.34
N SER A 228 -18.97 -2.12 16.48
CA SER A 228 -18.19 -1.98 17.71
C SER A 228 -17.63 -3.32 18.16
N GLU A 229 -16.60 -3.29 19.02
CA GLU A 229 -16.07 -4.51 19.63
C GLU A 229 -17.16 -5.28 20.39
N GLU A 230 -18.03 -4.57 21.13
CA GLU A 230 -19.14 -5.19 21.84
C GLU A 230 -20.10 -5.88 20.87
N HIS A 231 -20.44 -5.22 19.76
CA HIS A 231 -21.29 -5.81 18.74
C HIS A 231 -20.64 -7.03 18.09
N ILE A 232 -19.34 -6.98 17.78
CA ILE A 232 -18.59 -8.14 17.26
C ILE A 232 -18.58 -9.30 18.27
N ARG A 233 -18.47 -9.02 19.57
CA ARG A 233 -18.57 -10.06 20.60
C ARG A 233 -19.98 -10.67 20.66
N ILE A 234 -21.03 -9.87 20.48
CA ILE A 234 -22.42 -10.34 20.43
C ILE A 234 -22.67 -11.22 19.20
N LEU A 235 -22.11 -10.83 18.05
CA LEU A 235 -22.16 -11.61 16.82
C LEU A 235 -21.53 -13.01 16.98
N GLY A 236 -20.56 -13.14 17.90
CA GLY A 236 -19.91 -14.38 18.26
C GLY A 236 -18.98 -14.92 17.16
N ASP A 237 -18.47 -16.13 17.36
CA ASP A 237 -17.53 -16.79 16.43
C ASP A 237 -18.23 -17.42 15.21
N ASP A 238 -19.57 -17.33 15.15
CA ASP A 238 -20.40 -17.91 14.10
C ASP A 238 -21.60 -17.01 13.80
N LEU A 239 -21.43 -16.15 12.79
CA LEU A 239 -22.45 -15.19 12.36
C LEU A 239 -23.76 -15.85 11.91
N SER A 240 -23.76 -17.14 11.56
CA SER A 240 -25.00 -17.84 11.22
C SER A 240 -25.97 -17.99 12.39
N LYS A 241 -25.47 -17.84 13.63
CA LYS A 241 -26.25 -17.87 14.88
C LYS A 241 -26.66 -16.49 15.37
N ALA A 242 -26.18 -15.41 14.75
CA ALA A 242 -26.59 -14.06 15.08
C ALA A 242 -28.06 -13.82 14.69
N SER A 243 -28.66 -12.74 15.18
CA SER A 243 -30.04 -12.41 14.83
C SER A 243 -30.20 -12.21 13.32
N GLU A 244 -31.37 -12.55 12.75
CA GLU A 244 -31.64 -12.34 11.33
C GLU A 244 -31.41 -10.88 10.89
N LYS A 245 -31.71 -9.93 11.79
CA LYS A 245 -31.48 -8.51 11.58
C LYS A 245 -29.99 -8.17 11.45
N ASP A 246 -29.15 -8.73 12.30
CA ASP A 246 -27.70 -8.49 12.26
C ASP A 246 -27.05 -9.16 11.05
N GLN A 247 -27.49 -10.37 10.73
CA GLN A 247 -27.09 -11.09 9.51
C GLN A 247 -27.44 -10.29 8.25
N ASP A 248 -28.69 -9.81 8.15
CA ASP A 248 -29.12 -8.98 7.03
C ASP A 248 -28.30 -7.67 6.96
N PHE A 249 -28.08 -7.02 8.10
CA PHE A 249 -27.30 -5.79 8.16
C PHE A 249 -25.87 -5.98 7.65
N ILE A 250 -25.17 -7.03 8.08
CA ILE A 250 -23.80 -7.34 7.63
C ILE A 250 -23.78 -7.66 6.15
N ARG A 251 -24.69 -8.54 5.69
CA ARG A 251 -24.84 -8.91 4.28
C ARG A 251 -25.05 -7.68 3.40
N ARG A 252 -25.97 -6.80 3.76
CA ARG A 252 -26.26 -5.57 3.01
C ARG A 252 -25.12 -4.55 3.07
N SER A 253 -24.42 -4.45 4.20
CA SER A 253 -23.23 -3.58 4.34
C SER A 253 -22.14 -3.99 3.36
N LEU A 254 -21.84 -5.29 3.32
CA LEU A 254 -20.86 -5.85 2.39
C LEU A 254 -21.34 -5.75 0.95
N CYS A 255 -22.63 -5.98 0.69
CA CYS A 255 -23.24 -5.78 -0.61
C CYS A 255 -23.01 -4.35 -1.15
N THR A 256 -23.29 -3.34 -0.33
CA THR A 256 -23.03 -1.93 -0.67
C THR A 256 -21.57 -1.70 -0.99
N TRP A 257 -20.66 -2.31 -0.22
CA TRP A 257 -19.24 -2.19 -0.48
C TRP A 257 -18.82 -2.89 -1.77
N PHE A 258 -19.24 -4.13 -2.03
CA PHE A 258 -18.88 -4.85 -3.25
C PHE A 258 -19.36 -4.15 -4.53
N THR A 259 -20.54 -3.53 -4.48
CA THR A 259 -21.15 -2.81 -5.60
C THR A 259 -20.47 -1.46 -5.86
N THR A 260 -20.32 -0.63 -4.82
CA THR A 260 -19.78 0.73 -4.97
C THR A 260 -18.25 0.80 -4.90
N ARG A 261 -17.66 -0.09 -4.10
CA ARG A 261 -16.26 -0.10 -3.63
C ARG A 261 -15.80 1.24 -3.03
N ARG A 262 -16.72 2.13 -2.68
CA ARG A 262 -16.48 3.56 -2.50
C ARG A 262 -15.51 3.92 -1.37
N PHE A 263 -15.35 3.03 -0.41
CA PHE A 263 -14.59 3.28 0.81
C PHE A 263 -13.73 2.08 1.16
N PRO A 264 -12.59 2.30 1.82
CA PRO A 264 -11.78 1.22 2.34
C PRO A 264 -12.52 0.46 3.45
N ILE A 265 -12.22 -0.83 3.59
CA ILE A 265 -12.65 -1.61 4.76
C ILE A 265 -11.47 -1.72 5.72
N THR A 266 -11.71 -1.55 7.02
CA THR A 266 -10.76 -1.91 8.08
C THR A 266 -11.34 -3.03 8.94
N LEU A 267 -10.71 -4.20 8.93
CA LEU A 267 -11.15 -5.37 9.72
C LEU A 267 -10.09 -5.75 10.75
N PRO A 268 -10.46 -5.98 12.02
CA PRO A 268 -9.55 -6.57 13.00
C PRO A 268 -9.34 -8.04 12.67
N ARG A 269 -8.14 -8.54 12.98
CA ARG A 269 -7.77 -9.95 12.74
C ARG A 269 -8.72 -10.96 13.37
N SER A 270 -9.27 -10.65 14.55
CA SER A 270 -10.22 -11.51 15.24
C SER A 270 -11.53 -11.68 14.48
N PHE A 271 -12.00 -10.65 13.78
CA PHE A 271 -13.29 -10.68 13.07
C PHE A 271 -13.17 -11.17 11.64
N GLN A 272 -12.00 -11.05 11.01
CA GLN A 272 -11.81 -11.42 9.61
C GLN A 272 -12.20 -12.89 9.31
N PRO A 273 -11.75 -13.92 10.06
CA PRO A 273 -12.11 -15.31 9.79
C PRO A 273 -13.61 -15.56 9.99
N VAL A 274 -14.20 -14.97 11.03
CA VAL A 274 -15.64 -15.07 11.33
C VAL A 274 -16.46 -14.51 10.18
N LEU A 275 -16.10 -13.31 9.71
CA LEU A 275 -16.75 -12.67 8.58
C LEU A 275 -16.59 -13.51 7.31
N PHE A 276 -15.37 -13.93 6.98
CA PHE A 276 -15.09 -14.63 5.72
C PHE A 276 -15.80 -15.99 5.67
N LYS A 277 -15.78 -16.76 6.76
CA LYS A 277 -16.54 -18.02 6.87
C LYS A 277 -18.05 -17.81 6.69
N TYR A 278 -18.60 -16.72 7.22
CA TYR A 278 -20.00 -16.38 6.99
C TYR A 278 -20.26 -16.11 5.51
N MET A 279 -19.40 -15.31 4.89
CA MET A 279 -19.52 -14.90 3.48
C MET A 279 -19.40 -16.07 2.50
N GLU A 280 -18.62 -17.10 2.81
CA GLU A 280 -18.53 -18.33 1.99
C GLU A 280 -19.90 -19.00 1.79
N ASN A 281 -20.80 -18.86 2.76
CA ASN A 281 -22.14 -19.45 2.72
C ASN A 281 -23.23 -18.47 2.28
N GLN A 282 -22.88 -17.22 1.96
CA GLN A 282 -23.86 -16.21 1.51
C GLN A 282 -23.89 -16.08 0.00
N THR A 283 -25.10 -15.98 -0.56
CA THR A 283 -25.29 -15.51 -1.93
C THR A 283 -25.32 -13.98 -1.94
N LEU A 284 -24.27 -13.37 -2.48
CA LEU A 284 -24.21 -11.91 -2.65
C LEU A 284 -24.58 -11.45 -4.07
N GLU A 285 -24.89 -12.38 -4.95
CA GLU A 285 -25.39 -12.05 -6.28
C GLU A 285 -26.82 -11.50 -6.14
N ASN A 286 -27.04 -10.29 -6.66
CA ASN A 286 -28.32 -9.57 -6.56
C ASN A 286 -28.75 -9.18 -5.12
N CYS A 287 -27.80 -9.09 -4.17
CA CYS A 287 -28.11 -8.58 -2.85
C CYS A 287 -28.57 -7.11 -2.90
N GLU A 288 -29.45 -6.72 -1.96
CA GLU A 288 -29.92 -5.34 -1.86
C GLU A 288 -28.93 -4.49 -1.03
N PRO A 289 -28.38 -3.38 -1.56
CA PRO A 289 -27.51 -2.51 -0.77
C PRO A 289 -28.29 -1.88 0.40
N LEU A 290 -27.57 -1.43 1.42
CA LEU A 290 -28.16 -0.73 2.57
C LEU A 290 -29.00 0.50 2.17
N SER A 291 -28.65 1.17 1.07
CA SER A 291 -29.49 2.22 0.48
C SER A 291 -29.13 2.40 -1.00
N SER A 292 -30.13 2.64 -1.83
CA SER A 292 -29.95 3.06 -3.24
C SER A 292 -29.38 4.48 -3.36
N ALA A 293 -29.52 5.27 -2.30
CA ALA A 293 -28.98 6.62 -2.14
C ALA A 293 -27.83 6.67 -1.13
N PHE A 294 -27.23 5.52 -0.77
CA PHE A 294 -26.09 5.46 0.14
C PHE A 294 -24.95 6.29 -0.50
N ASP A 295 -24.82 7.50 0.04
CA ASP A 295 -23.81 8.51 -0.25
C ASP A 295 -23.93 9.25 -1.60
N LYS A 296 -24.93 10.13 -1.73
CA LYS A 296 -24.76 11.32 -2.60
C LYS A 296 -23.69 12.29 -2.06
N GLU A 297 -23.21 12.08 -0.83
CA GLU A 297 -22.27 12.96 -0.12
C GLU A 297 -21.12 12.18 0.56
N ILE A 298 -20.13 11.69 -0.21
CA ILE A 298 -18.78 11.19 0.22
C ILE A 298 -17.82 11.32 -0.99
N ALA A 299 -16.55 11.73 -0.94
CA ALA A 299 -15.50 11.76 0.11
C ALA A 299 -14.97 13.18 0.43
N LEU A 300 -15.60 14.17 -0.18
CA LEU A 300 -15.58 15.60 0.12
C LEU A 300 -17.06 15.99 0.01
N GLU A 301 -17.57 16.90 0.84
CA GLU A 301 -19.00 17.26 0.86
C GLU A 301 -19.52 17.66 -0.55
N ALA A 302 -18.63 18.04 -1.47
CA ALA A 302 -18.85 18.13 -2.90
C ALA A 302 -17.71 17.49 -3.73
N CYS A 303 -18.04 16.91 -4.89
CA CYS A 303 -17.05 16.48 -5.88
C CYS A 303 -16.68 17.67 -6.79
N HIS A 304 -15.65 18.44 -6.43
CA HIS A 304 -15.32 19.68 -7.12
C HIS A 304 -14.91 19.48 -8.59
N THR A 305 -14.22 18.37 -8.88
CA THR A 305 -13.79 17.99 -10.25
C THR A 305 -14.95 17.63 -11.18
N LYS A 306 -16.12 17.28 -10.60
CA LYS A 306 -17.27 16.69 -11.31
C LYS A 306 -16.90 15.47 -12.17
N ARG A 307 -15.83 14.76 -11.79
CA ARG A 307 -15.35 13.57 -12.49
C ARG A 307 -15.57 12.34 -11.61
N TYR A 308 -16.07 11.28 -12.24
CA TYR A 308 -16.46 10.05 -11.55
C TYR A 308 -15.90 8.82 -12.25
N ASP A 309 -15.56 7.79 -11.50
CA ASP A 309 -15.24 6.48 -12.05
C ASP A 309 -16.51 5.75 -12.54
N ASN A 310 -16.34 4.55 -13.09
CA ASN A 310 -17.44 3.73 -13.61
C ASN A 310 -18.46 3.28 -12.54
N ARG A 311 -18.15 3.45 -11.25
CA ARG A 311 -19.01 3.15 -10.11
C ARG A 311 -19.59 4.42 -9.46
N GLY A 312 -19.37 5.58 -10.08
CA GLY A 312 -19.88 6.87 -9.60
C GLY A 312 -19.13 7.42 -8.39
N ASN A 313 -17.88 7.00 -8.15
CA ASN A 313 -17.05 7.57 -7.10
C ASN A 313 -16.29 8.79 -7.62
N CYS A 314 -16.23 9.86 -6.82
CA CYS A 314 -15.51 11.07 -7.18
C CYS A 314 -14.01 10.81 -7.36
N ILE A 315 -13.45 11.32 -8.45
CA ILE A 315 -12.01 11.33 -8.71
C ILE A 315 -11.49 12.70 -8.32
N VAL A 316 -10.58 12.77 -7.35
CA VAL A 316 -10.03 14.04 -6.86
C VAL A 316 -9.06 14.66 -7.86
N GLY A 317 -8.93 15.98 -7.80
CA GLY A 317 -7.96 16.77 -8.56
C GLY A 317 -7.18 17.73 -7.66
N MET A 318 -6.29 18.53 -8.25
CA MET A 318 -5.51 19.52 -7.48
C MET A 318 -6.38 20.53 -6.74
N GLU A 319 -7.59 20.81 -7.22
CA GLU A 319 -8.56 21.66 -6.52
C GLU A 319 -9.04 21.07 -5.19
N ASP A 320 -8.87 19.76 -4.98
CA ASP A 320 -9.25 19.05 -3.77
C ASP A 320 -8.08 18.84 -2.79
N TYR A 321 -6.86 19.30 -3.14
CA TYR A 321 -5.65 19.01 -2.37
C TYR A 321 -5.75 19.46 -0.90
N GLU A 322 -6.14 20.72 -0.67
CA GLU A 322 -6.25 21.30 0.67
C GLU A 322 -7.28 20.58 1.55
N ASP A 323 -8.41 20.20 0.96
CA ASP A 323 -9.46 19.49 1.68
C ASP A 323 -9.05 18.04 1.93
N SER A 324 -8.36 17.40 0.97
CA SER A 324 -7.85 16.04 1.08
C SER A 324 -6.87 15.90 2.26
N ILE A 325 -5.88 16.79 2.37
CA ILE A 325 -4.86 16.69 3.44
C ILE A 325 -5.40 17.06 4.84
N LYS A 326 -6.57 17.70 4.92
CA LYS A 326 -7.27 18.05 6.18
C LYS A 326 -8.38 17.06 6.53
N SER A 327 -8.75 16.20 5.58
CA SER A 327 -9.84 15.25 5.72
C SER A 327 -9.59 14.22 6.81
N LYS A 328 -10.67 13.73 7.43
CA LYS A 328 -10.62 12.58 8.35
C LYS A 328 -10.66 11.23 7.61
N TYR A 329 -11.00 11.25 6.33
CA TYR A 329 -10.92 10.05 5.49
C TYR A 329 -9.46 9.64 5.32
N LEU A 330 -9.19 8.34 5.21
CA LEU A 330 -7.83 7.81 5.11
C LEU A 330 -7.34 7.74 3.66
N PHE A 331 -8.25 7.56 2.71
CA PHE A 331 -7.98 7.35 1.31
C PHE A 331 -8.94 8.18 0.44
N VAL A 332 -8.47 8.55 -0.75
CA VAL A 332 -9.25 9.20 -1.81
C VAL A 332 -8.97 8.52 -3.13
N ARG A 333 -9.86 8.69 -4.11
CA ARG A 333 -9.66 8.12 -5.45
C ARG A 333 -9.01 9.12 -6.38
N ALA A 334 -7.93 8.71 -7.02
CA ALA A 334 -7.20 9.49 -8.00
C ALA A 334 -7.10 8.74 -9.34
N ASP A 335 -6.91 9.49 -10.42
CA ASP A 335 -6.72 8.95 -11.76
C ASP A 335 -5.48 9.64 -12.37
N PRO A 336 -4.37 8.91 -12.56
CA PRO A 336 -3.12 9.49 -13.07
C PRO A 336 -3.24 10.02 -14.50
N TYR A 337 -4.27 9.63 -15.25
CA TYR A 337 -4.54 10.15 -16.60
C TYR A 337 -5.52 11.33 -16.59
N PHE A 338 -6.00 11.74 -15.42
CA PHE A 338 -6.81 12.93 -15.23
C PHE A 338 -6.01 14.06 -14.58
N ASP A 339 -5.38 13.76 -13.45
CA ASP A 339 -4.61 14.71 -12.68
C ASP A 339 -3.53 13.98 -11.88
N ASP A 340 -2.34 13.87 -12.48
CA ASP A 340 -1.16 13.34 -11.79
C ASP A 340 -0.64 14.30 -10.72
N GLY A 341 -1.01 15.57 -10.81
CA GLY A 341 -0.50 16.58 -9.90
C GLY A 341 -0.99 16.39 -8.47
N ILE A 342 -2.27 16.05 -8.30
CA ILE A 342 -2.81 15.74 -6.96
C ILE A 342 -2.11 14.53 -6.34
N ILE A 343 -1.76 13.54 -7.16
CA ILE A 343 -1.04 12.33 -6.74
C ILE A 343 0.36 12.72 -6.25
N GLN A 344 1.09 13.50 -7.04
CA GLN A 344 2.43 13.96 -6.67
C GLN A 344 2.42 14.84 -5.41
N CYS A 345 1.47 15.76 -5.28
CA CYS A 345 1.39 16.63 -4.11
C CYS A 345 0.98 15.89 -2.84
N VAL A 346 0.05 14.93 -2.94
CA VAL A 346 -0.29 14.04 -1.83
C VAL A 346 0.90 13.15 -1.48
N ASN A 347 1.66 12.63 -2.45
CA ASN A 347 2.88 11.85 -2.16
C ASN A 347 3.89 12.70 -1.37
N ALA A 348 4.20 13.90 -1.86
CA ALA A 348 5.09 14.83 -1.18
C ALA A 348 4.61 15.16 0.25
N PHE A 349 3.30 15.36 0.44
CA PHE A 349 2.71 15.60 1.76
C PHE A 349 2.82 14.38 2.69
N VAL A 350 2.39 13.21 2.23
CA VAL A 350 2.41 11.95 2.97
C VAL A 350 3.84 11.57 3.34
N TYR A 351 4.78 11.73 2.42
CA TYR A 351 6.21 11.53 2.68
C TYR A 351 6.70 12.48 3.77
N ARG A 352 6.41 13.79 3.69
CA ARG A 352 6.79 14.74 4.75
C ARG A 352 6.22 14.34 6.12
N ARG A 353 4.96 13.93 6.17
CA ARG A 353 4.28 13.50 7.40
C ARG A 353 4.82 12.20 7.95
N THR A 354 5.28 11.30 7.09
CA THR A 354 5.85 10.01 7.48
C THR A 354 7.29 10.18 7.96
N TYR A 355 8.07 11.01 7.27
CA TYR A 355 9.52 10.98 7.36
C TYR A 355 10.17 12.30 7.81
N LYS A 356 9.62 13.49 7.56
CA LYS A 356 10.37 14.75 7.78
C LYS A 356 10.49 15.17 9.26
N ASN A 357 9.73 14.55 10.15
CA ASN A 357 10.01 14.60 11.59
C ASN A 357 11.09 13.58 12.02
N GLY A 358 11.73 12.87 11.07
CA GLY A 358 12.73 11.88 11.42
C GLY A 358 13.65 11.21 10.38
N TYR A 359 13.69 11.57 9.09
CA TYR A 359 14.68 11.26 8.01
C TYR A 359 13.97 11.25 6.65
N GLY A 360 14.16 12.27 5.81
CA GLY A 360 13.73 12.25 4.42
C GLY A 360 13.94 13.58 3.71
N ASP A 361 15.02 13.69 2.93
CA ASP A 361 15.26 14.82 2.04
C ASP A 361 14.38 14.67 0.78
N ILE A 362 13.63 15.72 0.45
CA ILE A 362 12.81 15.80 -0.75
C ILE A 362 13.58 16.61 -1.78
N HIS A 363 13.79 16.04 -2.96
CA HIS A 363 14.37 16.74 -4.09
C HIS A 363 13.26 17.09 -5.09
N TYR A 364 13.12 18.38 -5.38
CA TYR A 364 12.32 18.87 -6.51
C TYR A 364 13.22 18.84 -7.75
N ASN A 365 12.77 18.20 -8.82
CA ASN A 365 13.48 18.15 -10.10
C ASN A 365 12.89 19.12 -11.12
#